data_AF-A0A5C4XCJ0-F1
#
_entry.id   AF-A0A5C4XCJ0-F1
#
_cell.length_a   1.000
_cell.length_b   1.000
_cell.length_c   1.000
_cell.angle_alpha   90.00
_cell.angle_beta   90.00
_cell.angle_gamma   90.00
#
_symmetry.space_group_name_H-M   'P 1'
#
loop_
_entity.id
_entity.type
_entity.pdbx_description
1 polymer ?
#
loop_
_entity_poly.entity_id
_entity_poly.type
_entity_poly.pdbx_seq_one_letter_code
_entity_poly.pdbx_strand_id
1 'polypeptide(L)' 'MLTTVLNLIVQFVTVGGGLWLVWGVIVLAGGLRNQEGPQIQSGIWQVVGGGLIIAAAQLFNTIAVP' A
#
# COMPACT_ATOMS: atom_id res chain seq x y z
N MET A 1 -14.67 18.80 -12.29
CA MET A 1 -13.58 18.27 -13.13
C MET A 1 -12.37 17.88 -12.29
N LEU A 2 -11.71 18.82 -11.59
CA LEU A 2 -10.52 18.52 -10.76
C LEU A 2 -10.80 17.55 -9.60
N THR A 3 -11.91 17.75 -8.88
CA THR A 3 -12.34 16.86 -7.78
C THR A 3 -12.65 15.44 -8.22
N THR A 4 -13.23 15.27 -9.42
CA THR A 4 -13.50 13.95 -10.02
C THR A 4 -12.20 13.20 -10.32
N VAL A 5 -11.20 13.90 -10.88
CA VAL A 5 -9.88 13.33 -11.16
C VAL A 5 -9.15 12.97 -9.85
N LEU A 6 -9.21 13.84 -8.84
CA LEU A 6 -8.65 13.57 -7.51
C LEU A 6 -9.29 12.34 -6.86
N ASN A 7 -10.61 12.20 -6.91
CA ASN A 7 -11.32 11.03 -6.36
C ASN A 7 -10.95 9.73 -7.07
N LEU A 8 -10.79 9.77 -8.40
CA LEU A 8 -10.30 8.62 -9.16
C LEU A 8 -8.89 8.23 -8.73
N ILE A 9 -7.98 9.20 -8.59
CA ILE A 9 -6.61 8.96 -8.13
C ILE A 9 -6.63 8.33 -6.73
N VAL A 10 -7.39 8.89 -5.78
CA VAL A 10 -7.50 8.33 -4.42
C VAL A 10 -8.02 6.89 -4.44
N GLN A 11 -9.01 6.58 -5.28
CA GLN A 11 -9.49 5.21 -5.46
C GLN A 11 -8.39 4.28 -5.97
N PHE A 12 -7.68 4.65 -7.03
CA PHE A 12 -6.60 3.82 -7.58
C PHE A 12 -5.44 3.64 -6.61
N VAL A 13 -5.05 4.68 -5.87
CA VAL A 13 -3.99 4.61 -4.86
C VAL A 13 -4.42 3.73 -3.69
N THR A 14 -5.68 3.78 -3.27
CA THR A 14 -6.21 2.92 -2.20
C THR A 14 -6.21 1.44 -2.63
N VAL A 15 -6.69 1.15 -3.84
CA VAL A 15 -6.75 -0.22 -4.38
C VAL A 15 -5.34 -0.76 -4.67
N GLY A 16 -4.47 0.07 -5.28
CA GLY A 16 -3.09 -0.29 -5.59
C GLY A 16 -2.25 -0.50 -4.33
N GLY A 17 -2.38 0.38 -3.34
CA GLY A 17 -1.75 0.22 -2.03
C GLY A 17 -2.24 -1.02 -1.28
N GLY A 18 -3.55 -1.31 -1.34
CA GLY A 18 -4.15 -2.52 -0.78
C GLY A 18 -3.56 -3.80 -1.39
N LEU A 19 -3.51 -3.88 -2.72
CA LEU A 19 -2.92 -5.03 -3.42
C LEU A 19 -1.44 -5.22 -3.08
N TRP A 20 -0.68 -4.11 -3.04
CA TRP A 20 0.74 -4.15 -2.68
C TRP A 20 0.98 -4.60 -1.25
N LEU A 21 0.12 -4.18 -0.31
CA LEU A 21 0.18 -4.60 1.09
C LEU A 21 -0.07 -6.11 1.21
N VAL A 22 -1.10 -6.63 0.55
CA VAL A 22 -1.40 -8.08 0.53
C VAL A 22 -0.22 -8.87 -0.03
N TRP A 23 0.39 -8.42 -1.12
CA TRP A 23 1.56 -9.06 -1.71
C TRP A 23 2.75 -9.05 -0.75
N GLY A 24 3.01 -7.92 -0.08
CA GLY A 24 4.06 -7.81 0.93
C GLY A 24 3.87 -8.79 2.10
N VAL A 25 2.63 -9.00 2.55
CA VAL A 25 2.31 -9.99 3.59
C VAL A 25 2.61 -11.41 3.10
N ILE A 26 2.29 -11.74 1.85
CA ILE A 26 2.61 -13.04 1.25
C ILE A 26 4.12 -13.28 1.20
N VAL A 27 4.90 -12.28 0.74
CA VAL A 27 6.37 -12.37 0.68
C VAL A 27 6.96 -12.49 2.09
N LEU A 28 6.45 -11.73 3.06
CA LEU A 28 6.89 -11.81 4.45
C LEU A 28 6.60 -13.18 5.06
N ALA A 29 5.39 -13.72 4.86
CA ALA A 29 5.01 -15.04 5.34
C ALA A 29 5.83 -16.16 4.67
N GLY A 30 6.11 -16.03 3.37
CA GLY A 30 7.02 -16.93 2.64
C GLY A 30 8.43 -16.90 3.20
N GLY A 31 8.97 -15.71 3.45
CA GLY A 31 10.30 -15.54 4.04
C GLY A 31 10.39 -16.09 5.47
N LEU A 32 9.35 -15.92 6.29
CA LEU A 32 9.26 -16.49 7.63
C LEU A 32 9.20 -18.03 7.58
N ARG A 33 8.42 -18.59 6.66
CA ARG A 33 8.31 -20.04 6.47
C ARG A 33 9.63 -20.66 6.03
N ASN A 34 10.32 -20.03 5.08
CA ASN A 34 11.57 -20.53 4.52
C ASN A 34 12.81 -20.08 5.32
N GLN A 35 12.64 -19.27 6.37
CA GLN A 35 13.71 -18.62 7.15
C GLN A 35 14.70 -17.84 6.28
N GLU A 36 14.23 -17.28 5.17
CA GLU A 36 15.04 -16.49 4.24
C GLU A 36 15.08 -15.03 4.71
N GLY A 37 16.15 -14.66 5.42
CA GLY A 37 16.37 -13.30 5.93
C GLY A 37 16.14 -12.17 4.89
N PRO A 38 16.66 -12.29 3.65
CA PRO A 38 16.41 -11.29 2.60
C PRO A 38 14.93 -11.17 2.20
N GLN A 39 14.20 -12.28 2.21
CA GLN A 39 12.79 -12.32 1.83
C GLN A 39 11.89 -11.74 2.94
N ILE A 40 12.25 -11.96 4.21
CA ILE A 40 11.61 -11.30 5.36
C ILE A 40 11.83 -9.78 5.29
N GLN A 41 13.07 -9.33 5.05
CA GLN A 41 13.39 -7.91 4.98
C GLN A 41 12.66 -7.20 3.82
N SER A 42 12.61 -7.83 2.65
CA SER A 42 11.87 -7.31 1.50
C SER A 42 10.36 -7.33 1.72
N GLY A 43 9.83 -8.37 2.37
CA GLY A 43 8.42 -8.48 2.75
C GLY A 43 7.98 -7.36 3.69
N ILE A 44 8.76 -7.06 4.74
CA ILE A 44 8.49 -5.94 5.66
C ILE A 44 8.39 -4.62 4.88
N TRP A 45 9.33 -4.36 3.97
CA TRP A 45 9.31 -3.13 3.19
C TRP A 45 8.10 -3.03 2.24
N GLN A 46 7.66 -4.16 1.68
CA GLN A 46 6.46 -4.18 0.83
C GLN A 46 5.19 -3.91 1.64
N VAL A 47 5.08 -4.47 2.86
CA VAL A 47 3.95 -4.19 3.77
C VAL A 47 3.92 -2.73 4.19
N VAL A 48 5.06 -2.19 4.63
CA VAL A 48 5.17 -0.77 5.04
C VAL A 48 4.89 0.16 3.86
N GLY A 49 5.45 -0.13 2.67
CA GLY A 49 5.19 0.63 1.45
C GLY A 49 3.72 0.62 1.05
N GLY A 50 3.05 -0.54 1.09
CA GLY A 50 1.61 -0.65 0.81
C GLY A 50 0.77 0.14 1.81
N GLY A 51 1.09 0.06 3.11
CA GLY A 51 0.43 0.84 4.15
C GLY A 51 0.59 2.35 3.99
N LEU A 52 1.78 2.82 3.59
CA LEU A 52 2.05 4.23 3.32
C LEU A 52 1.29 4.74 2.09
N ILE A 53 1.16 3.92 1.03
CA ILE A 53 0.37 4.28 -0.16
C ILE A 53 -1.11 4.47 0.22
N ILE A 54 -1.66 3.58 1.04
CA ILE A 54 -3.05 3.71 1.53
C ILE A 54 -3.20 4.93 2.44
N ALA A 55 -2.25 5.16 3.36
CA ALA A 55 -2.28 6.32 4.25
C ALA A 55 -2.23 7.65 3.47
N ALA A 56 -1.43 7.71 2.40
CA ALA A 56 -1.40 8.85 1.50
C ALA A 56 -2.77 9.07 0.82
N ALA A 57 -3.42 8.00 0.33
CA ALA A 57 -4.76 8.11 -0.25
C ALA A 57 -5.79 8.67 0.74
N GLN A 58 -5.76 8.22 2.01
CA GLN A 58 -6.63 8.74 3.06
C GLN A 58 -6.34 10.22 3.35
N LEU A 59 -5.06 10.60 3.43
CA LEU A 59 -4.66 11.99 3.62
C LEU A 59 -5.14 12.90 2.47
N PHE A 60 -5.00 12.44 1.23
CA PHE A 60 -5.52 13.15 0.06
C PHE A 60 -7.04 13.30 0.11
N ASN A 61 -7.77 12.29 0.59
CA ASN A 61 -9.22 12.38 0.75
C ASN A 61 -9.62 13.46 1.79
N THR A 62 -8.88 13.58 2.89
CA THR A 62 -9.12 14.62 3.92
C THR A 62 -8.72 16.03 3.50
N ILE A 63 -7.74 16.21 2.61
CA ILE A 63 -7.23 17.54 2.21
C ILE A 63 -7.90 18.03 0.91
N ALA A 64 -8.22 17.11 -0.02
CA ALA A 64 -8.83 17.45 -1.31
C ALA A 64 -10.33 17.73 -1.23
N VAL A 65 -10.98 17.37 -0.12
CA VAL A 65 -12.42 17.60 0.10
C VAL A 65 -12.63 18.46 1.36
N PRO A 66 -12.46 19.80 1.27
CA PRO A 66 -13.17 20.73 2.13
C PRO A 66 -14.62 20.93 1.67
#